data_AF-Q01Q89-F1
#
_entry.id   AF-Q01Q89-F1
#
_cell.length_a   1.000
_cell.length_b   1.000
_cell.length_c   1.000
_cell.angle_alpha   90.00
_cell.angle_beta   90.00
_cell.angle_gamma   90.00
#
_symmetry.space_group_name_H-M   'P 1'
#
loop_
_entity.id
_entity.type
_entity.pdbx_description
1 polymer ?
#
loop_
_entity_poly.entity_id
_entity_poly.type
_entity_poly.pdbx_seq_one_letter_code
_entity_poly.pdbx_strand_id
1 'polypeptide(L)'
;MRRLFLVCLALTLASVLSAAPLCSTATLAVYDASGFSCSLGALTFGSFVFSAAGTTVPLPVDTAVLVIPIDDGVSTGLSFQGPFGAGAGLQLDASIAFVITSNPAIIAGDALAIQGFGVSGSGSVQVAESMCIGAIPSGSGFCGGTTSSLDVFDNSGGIKSFDSVSFSPVSTLAVSKDIMVLGGAAGTTSSAGVSLVINTTPPAIVPRIGGDAPEPSSVLLFGAGAGVILLRRRFGRA
;
A
#
# COMPACT_ATOMS: atom_id res chain seq x y z
N MET A 1 -30.20 22.94 -48.51
CA MET A 1 -28.80 23.06 -48.04
C MET A 1 -28.64 23.52 -46.57
N ARG A 2 -29.72 23.61 -45.77
CA ARG A 2 -29.66 24.10 -44.36
C ARG A 2 -29.72 23.00 -43.28
N ARG A 3 -29.89 21.74 -43.68
CA ARG A 3 -30.02 20.58 -42.76
C ARG A 3 -28.75 19.74 -42.62
N LEU A 4 -27.73 19.96 -43.45
CA LEU A 4 -26.46 19.22 -43.37
C LEU A 4 -25.46 19.83 -42.38
N PHE A 5 -25.62 21.11 -42.01
CA PHE A 5 -24.70 21.80 -41.10
C PHE A 5 -24.94 21.50 -39.61
N LEU A 6 -26.07 20.89 -39.26
CA LEU A 6 -26.45 20.54 -37.88
C LEU A 6 -26.02 19.13 -37.47
N VAL A 7 -25.61 18.28 -38.42
CA VAL A 7 -25.20 16.89 -38.13
C VAL A 7 -23.71 16.81 -37.77
N CYS A 8 -22.88 17.76 -38.24
CA CYS A 8 -21.46 17.81 -37.88
C CYS A 8 -21.15 18.48 -36.53
N LEU A 9 -22.10 19.22 -35.93
CA LEU A 9 -21.91 19.88 -34.63
C LEU A 9 -22.30 19.01 -33.43
N ALA A 10 -22.95 17.86 -33.67
CA ALA A 10 -23.39 16.92 -32.62
C ALA A 10 -22.38 15.78 -32.35
N LEU A 11 -21.30 15.67 -33.14
CA LEU A 11 -20.29 14.62 -33.02
C LEU A 11 -19.01 15.06 -32.29
N THR A 12 -19.02 16.23 -31.64
CA THR A 12 -17.91 16.71 -30.79
C THR A 12 -18.21 16.55 -29.30
N LEU A 13 -18.98 15.54 -28.89
CA LEU A 13 -18.78 14.98 -27.55
C LEU A 13 -17.45 14.21 -27.58
N ALA A 14 -16.37 14.98 -27.54
CA ALA A 14 -15.07 14.47 -27.17
C ALA A 14 -15.25 13.78 -25.82
N SER A 15 -15.20 12.45 -25.85
CA SER A 15 -14.83 11.65 -24.69
C SER A 15 -13.44 12.12 -24.29
N VAL A 16 -13.40 13.14 -23.42
CA VAL A 16 -12.22 13.43 -22.64
C VAL A 16 -11.92 12.14 -21.88
N LEU A 17 -10.90 11.39 -22.33
CA LEU A 17 -10.20 10.49 -21.44
C LEU A 17 -9.62 11.38 -20.35
N SER A 18 -10.41 11.64 -19.31
CA SER A 18 -9.91 12.29 -18.12
C SER A 18 -8.98 11.27 -17.48
N ALA A 19 -7.66 11.49 -17.64
CA ALA A 19 -6.70 10.84 -16.78
C ALA A 19 -7.14 11.09 -15.33
N ALA A 20 -7.12 10.06 -14.49
CA ALA A 20 -7.49 10.23 -13.10
C ALA A 20 -6.54 11.26 -12.45
N PRO A 21 -7.04 12.15 -11.59
CA PRO A 21 -6.21 13.12 -10.90
C PRO A 21 -5.13 12.43 -10.06
N LEU A 22 -4.03 13.11 -9.75
CA LEU A 22 -3.04 12.55 -8.84
C LEU A 22 -3.65 12.34 -7.45
N CYS A 23 -3.36 11.20 -6.83
CA CYS A 23 -3.78 10.98 -5.44
C CYS A 23 -3.12 12.02 -4.53
N SER A 24 -3.89 12.58 -3.61
CA SER A 24 -3.41 13.57 -2.64
C SER A 24 -3.84 13.19 -1.23
N THR A 25 -3.09 13.66 -0.23
CA THR A 25 -3.45 13.41 1.17
C THR A 25 -4.79 14.08 1.49
N ALA A 26 -5.82 13.28 1.77
CA ALA A 26 -7.18 13.74 2.06
C ALA A 26 -7.92 12.70 2.91
N THR A 27 -9.11 13.03 3.42
CA THR A 27 -9.92 12.07 4.16
C THR A 27 -10.48 10.99 3.25
N LEU A 28 -10.76 9.81 3.80
CA LEU A 28 -11.34 8.68 3.07
C LEU A 28 -12.71 9.04 2.47
N ALA A 29 -13.44 9.99 3.07
CA ALA A 29 -14.67 10.56 2.51
C ALA A 29 -14.50 11.14 1.09
N VAL A 30 -13.32 11.67 0.76
CA VAL A 30 -13.02 12.16 -0.60
C VAL A 30 -12.84 10.99 -1.56
N TYR A 31 -12.22 9.92 -1.09
CA TYR A 31 -11.92 8.72 -1.88
C TYR A 31 -13.15 7.83 -2.11
N ASP A 32 -14.05 7.75 -1.12
CA ASP A 32 -15.34 7.03 -1.16
C ASP A 32 -16.46 7.83 -1.86
N ALA A 33 -16.13 9.01 -2.41
CA ALA A 33 -17.07 9.74 -3.24
C ALA A 33 -17.38 8.94 -4.52
N SER A 34 -18.66 8.85 -4.87
CA SER A 34 -19.12 8.10 -6.04
C SER A 34 -18.36 8.48 -7.32
N GLY A 35 -17.71 7.50 -7.94
CA GLY A 35 -16.94 7.68 -9.18
C GLY A 35 -15.55 8.30 -9.00
N PHE A 36 -15.10 8.51 -7.76
CA PHE A 36 -13.76 8.99 -7.50
C PHE A 36 -12.71 7.93 -7.91
N SER A 37 -11.65 8.42 -8.53
CA SER A 37 -10.42 7.66 -8.77
C SER A 37 -9.25 8.62 -8.77
N CYS A 38 -8.06 8.11 -8.48
CA CYS A 38 -6.82 8.88 -8.55
C CYS A 38 -5.65 7.98 -8.98
N SER A 39 -4.58 8.59 -9.48
CA SER A 39 -3.40 7.86 -9.95
C SER A 39 -2.15 8.17 -9.13
N LEU A 40 -1.31 7.14 -8.98
CA LEU A 40 0.07 7.23 -8.53
C LEU A 40 0.93 6.46 -9.53
N GLY A 41 1.80 7.18 -10.24
CA GLY A 41 2.56 6.60 -11.35
C GLY A 41 1.63 5.95 -12.41
N ALA A 42 1.84 4.66 -12.66
CA ALA A 42 1.06 3.88 -13.61
C ALA A 42 -0.14 3.13 -12.99
N LEU A 43 -0.40 3.34 -11.69
CA LEU A 43 -1.50 2.74 -10.97
C LEU A 43 -2.64 3.75 -10.79
N THR A 44 -3.87 3.27 -10.94
CA THR A 44 -5.08 4.04 -10.68
C THR A 44 -5.90 3.33 -9.60
N PHE A 45 -6.16 4.04 -8.51
CA PHE A 45 -6.94 3.60 -7.37
C PHE A 45 -8.36 4.16 -7.51
N GLY A 46 -9.36 3.34 -7.23
CA GLY A 46 -10.76 3.77 -7.30
C GLY A 46 -11.69 2.77 -6.63
N SER A 47 -13.00 3.01 -6.75
CA SER A 47 -14.04 2.13 -6.18
C SER A 47 -13.85 1.89 -4.68
N PHE A 48 -13.53 2.95 -3.94
CA PHE A 48 -13.38 2.89 -2.50
C PHE A 48 -14.73 2.61 -1.85
N VAL A 49 -14.70 1.86 -0.75
CA VAL A 49 -15.84 1.64 0.14
C VAL A 49 -15.32 1.59 1.57
N PHE A 50 -15.93 2.35 2.47
CA PHE A 50 -15.66 2.28 3.90
C PHE A 50 -16.88 1.84 4.70
N SER A 51 -16.68 1.01 5.70
CA SER A 51 -17.69 0.79 6.74
C SER A 51 -17.05 0.51 8.09
N ALA A 52 -17.80 0.79 9.17
CA ALA A 52 -17.39 0.46 10.52
C ALA A 52 -18.60 -0.02 11.34
N ALA A 53 -18.35 -1.00 12.20
CA ALA A 53 -19.29 -1.60 13.12
C ALA A 53 -18.59 -1.93 14.45
N GLY A 54 -19.39 -2.31 15.46
CA GLY A 54 -18.87 -2.71 16.76
C GLY A 54 -19.60 -2.04 17.91
N THR A 55 -18.96 -2.08 19.07
CA THR A 55 -19.51 -1.53 20.33
C THR A 55 -18.73 -0.31 20.83
N THR A 56 -17.55 -0.03 20.27
CA THR A 56 -16.86 1.25 20.48
C THR A 56 -17.72 2.42 20.01
N VAL A 57 -17.77 3.49 20.80
CA VAL A 57 -18.48 4.73 20.47
C VAL A 57 -17.57 5.93 20.75
N PRO A 58 -17.44 6.90 19.83
CA PRO A 58 -18.00 6.88 18.46
C PRO A 58 -17.33 5.84 17.57
N LEU A 59 -18.08 5.28 16.62
CA LEU A 59 -17.50 4.50 15.53
C LEU A 59 -16.72 5.45 14.59
N PRO A 60 -15.57 5.03 14.04
CA PRO A 60 -14.88 5.79 13.01
C PRO A 60 -15.80 6.02 11.80
N VAL A 61 -15.76 7.24 11.29
CA VAL A 61 -16.40 7.63 10.03
C VAL A 61 -15.32 7.89 8.99
N ASP A 62 -15.70 7.84 7.72
CA ASP A 62 -14.85 8.15 6.55
C ASP A 62 -14.07 9.48 6.68
N THR A 63 -14.69 10.51 7.26
CA THR A 63 -14.05 11.81 7.53
C THR A 63 -12.99 11.78 8.63
N ALA A 64 -12.94 10.72 9.44
CA ALA A 64 -11.95 10.53 10.50
C ALA A 64 -10.75 9.68 10.05
N VAL A 65 -10.79 9.10 8.84
CA VAL A 65 -9.69 8.32 8.26
C VAL A 65 -8.97 9.19 7.23
N LEU A 66 -7.67 9.40 7.39
CA LEU A 66 -6.82 10.10 6.44
C LEU A 66 -6.15 9.09 5.50
N VAL A 67 -6.29 9.30 4.20
CA VAL A 67 -5.59 8.56 3.16
C VAL A 67 -4.33 9.33 2.79
N ILE A 68 -3.18 8.68 2.92
CA ILE A 68 -1.88 9.27 2.57
C ILE A 68 -1.27 8.41 1.45
N PRO A 69 -1.12 8.98 0.24
CA PRO A 69 -0.45 8.31 -0.87
C PRO A 69 1.01 7.97 -0.57
N ILE A 70 1.45 6.81 -1.03
CA ILE A 70 2.84 6.35 -0.92
C ILE A 70 3.37 6.13 -2.34
N ASP A 71 4.44 6.85 -2.67
CA ASP A 71 5.22 6.65 -3.90
C ASP A 71 6.69 6.96 -3.57
N ASP A 72 7.43 5.95 -3.13
CA ASP A 72 8.84 6.07 -2.71
C ASP A 72 9.82 5.64 -3.82
N GLY A 73 9.30 5.38 -5.03
CA GLY A 73 10.06 4.85 -6.17
C GLY A 73 10.41 3.36 -6.07
N VAL A 74 10.11 2.71 -4.94
CA VAL A 74 10.29 1.27 -4.72
C VAL A 74 8.95 0.57 -4.59
N SER A 75 7.94 1.19 -4.02
CA SER A 75 6.59 0.67 -3.88
C SER A 75 5.58 1.81 -4.02
N THR A 76 4.42 1.50 -4.58
CA THR A 76 3.32 2.47 -4.73
C THR A 76 2.09 1.96 -4.01
N GLY A 77 1.40 2.83 -3.27
CA GLY A 77 0.26 2.41 -2.47
C GLY A 77 -0.43 3.53 -1.71
N LEU A 78 -1.23 3.12 -0.73
CA LEU A 78 -2.00 4.00 0.13
C LEU A 78 -1.82 3.57 1.59
N SER A 79 -1.72 4.55 2.48
CA SER A 79 -1.88 4.31 3.91
C SER A 79 -3.13 4.98 4.45
N PHE A 80 -3.77 4.30 5.38
CA PHE A 80 -5.02 4.69 6.01
C PHE A 80 -4.73 4.96 7.48
N GLN A 81 -4.69 6.23 7.84
CA GLN A 81 -4.48 6.69 9.21
C GLN A 81 -5.82 7.00 9.85
N GLY A 82 -6.19 6.28 10.91
CA GLY A 82 -7.52 6.43 11.51
C GLY A 82 -7.54 6.09 13.00
N PRO A 83 -8.61 6.45 13.72
CA PRO A 83 -8.77 6.17 15.15
C PRO A 83 -9.28 4.74 15.39
N PHE A 84 -8.59 3.73 14.86
CA PHE A 84 -9.02 2.33 15.03
C PHE A 84 -8.62 1.84 16.42
N GLY A 85 -9.53 1.92 17.39
CA GLY A 85 -9.26 1.56 18.77
C GLY A 85 -10.49 1.07 19.53
N ALA A 86 -10.24 0.23 20.53
CA ALA A 86 -11.26 -0.24 21.45
C ALA A 86 -10.72 -0.33 22.88
N GLY A 87 -11.54 0.12 23.84
CA GLY A 87 -11.28 -0.06 25.27
C GLY A 87 -11.86 -1.37 25.80
N ALA A 88 -11.53 -1.71 27.05
CA ALA A 88 -12.03 -2.92 27.73
C ALA A 88 -13.53 -3.18 27.53
N GLY A 89 -13.87 -4.39 27.06
CA GLY A 89 -15.24 -4.81 26.78
C GLY A 89 -15.83 -4.28 25.48
N LEU A 90 -15.08 -3.47 24.72
CA LEU A 90 -15.50 -2.92 23.45
C LEU A 90 -14.79 -3.59 22.29
N GLN A 91 -15.41 -3.49 21.12
CA GLN A 91 -14.85 -3.96 19.86
C GLN A 91 -15.11 -2.94 18.75
N LEU A 92 -14.22 -2.96 17.76
CA LEU A 92 -14.34 -2.25 16.50
C LEU A 92 -14.02 -3.22 15.37
N ASP A 93 -14.84 -3.16 14.33
CA ASP A 93 -14.68 -3.86 13.05
C ASP A 93 -14.82 -2.77 11.98
N ALA A 94 -13.75 -2.53 11.22
CA ALA A 94 -13.76 -1.55 10.14
C ALA A 94 -13.24 -2.16 8.85
N SER A 95 -13.94 -1.92 7.75
CA SER A 95 -13.53 -2.40 6.43
C SER A 95 -13.22 -1.26 5.47
N ILE A 96 -12.17 -1.46 4.68
CA ILE A 96 -11.73 -0.56 3.61
C ILE A 96 -11.51 -1.41 2.37
N ALA A 97 -12.32 -1.21 1.34
CA ALA A 97 -12.13 -1.86 0.05
C ALA A 97 -11.81 -0.83 -1.04
N PHE A 98 -11.00 -1.23 -2.02
CA PHE A 98 -10.68 -0.41 -3.20
C PHE A 98 -10.15 -1.30 -4.33
N VAL A 99 -10.08 -0.72 -5.53
CA VAL A 99 -9.57 -1.38 -6.73
C VAL A 99 -8.36 -0.62 -7.24
N ILE A 100 -7.30 -1.38 -7.53
CA ILE A 100 -6.09 -0.91 -8.20
C ILE A 100 -6.15 -1.40 -9.65
N THR A 101 -5.92 -0.49 -10.60
CA THR A 101 -5.83 -0.81 -12.02
C THR A 101 -4.53 -0.26 -12.60
N SER A 102 -4.00 -0.93 -13.63
CA SER A 102 -2.80 -0.47 -14.33
C SER A 102 -2.89 -0.76 -15.83
N ASN A 103 -2.26 0.11 -16.64
CA ASN A 103 -2.08 -0.11 -18.06
C ASN A 103 -0.68 0.41 -18.48
N PRO A 104 0.30 -0.46 -18.79
CA PRO A 104 0.21 -1.92 -18.94
C PRO A 104 0.02 -2.68 -17.61
N ALA A 105 -0.17 -4.01 -17.69
CA ALA A 105 -0.29 -4.90 -16.53
C ALA A 105 1.05 -4.99 -15.77
N ILE A 106 1.14 -4.31 -14.63
CA ILE A 106 2.39 -4.18 -13.85
C ILE A 106 2.23 -4.54 -12.38
N ILE A 107 1.01 -4.81 -11.91
CA ILE A 107 0.74 -5.17 -10.52
C ILE A 107 1.17 -6.62 -10.31
N ALA A 108 2.20 -6.86 -9.49
CA ALA A 108 2.82 -8.18 -9.35
C ALA A 108 3.01 -8.63 -7.90
N GLY A 109 2.44 -7.89 -6.97
CA GLY A 109 2.41 -8.23 -5.57
C GLY A 109 1.57 -7.25 -4.79
N ASP A 110 1.38 -7.58 -3.53
CA ASP A 110 0.74 -6.73 -2.53
C ASP A 110 1.44 -6.92 -1.18
N ALA A 111 1.41 -5.88 -0.35
CA ALA A 111 2.00 -5.89 0.96
C ALA A 111 1.15 -5.10 1.95
N LEU A 112 0.93 -5.71 3.11
CA LEU A 112 0.15 -5.20 4.21
C LEU A 112 1.08 -4.92 5.40
N ALA A 113 0.93 -3.75 5.99
CA ALA A 113 1.62 -3.42 7.24
C ALA A 113 0.73 -2.63 8.20
N ILE A 114 1.04 -2.73 9.49
CA ILE A 114 0.42 -1.90 10.55
C ILE A 114 1.49 -1.11 11.31
N GLN A 115 1.17 0.12 11.68
CA GLN A 115 1.99 0.96 12.57
C GLN A 115 1.14 1.72 13.58
N GLY A 116 1.80 2.20 14.64
CA GLY A 116 1.14 2.83 15.79
C GLY A 116 0.07 1.94 16.39
N PHE A 117 0.34 0.64 16.40
CA PHE A 117 -0.48 -0.35 17.08
C PHE A 117 0.01 -0.55 18.50
N GLY A 118 -0.90 -1.01 19.35
CA GLY A 118 -0.56 -1.40 20.70
C GLY A 118 -1.71 -2.11 21.39
N VAL A 119 -1.35 -3.11 22.17
CA VAL A 119 -2.27 -3.92 22.97
C VAL A 119 -1.87 -3.86 24.44
N SER A 120 -2.87 -3.75 25.31
CA SER A 120 -2.71 -3.89 26.75
C SER A 120 -3.68 -4.95 27.29
N GLY A 121 -3.24 -5.68 28.33
CA GLY A 121 -4.04 -6.74 28.93
C GLY A 121 -4.41 -7.84 27.93
N SER A 122 -5.70 -8.10 27.77
CA SER A 122 -6.23 -9.13 26.87
C SER A 122 -6.77 -8.58 25.55
N GLY A 123 -6.35 -7.38 25.13
CA GLY A 123 -6.75 -6.80 23.85
C GLY A 123 -6.17 -7.55 22.65
N SER A 124 -6.62 -7.18 21.45
CA SER A 124 -6.03 -7.65 20.19
C SER A 124 -6.28 -6.67 19.05
N VAL A 125 -5.33 -6.59 18.14
CA VAL A 125 -5.48 -5.99 16.82
C VAL A 125 -5.23 -7.07 15.78
N GLN A 126 -6.09 -7.16 14.78
CA GLN A 126 -5.88 -7.96 13.58
C GLN A 126 -6.32 -7.15 12.37
N VAL A 127 -5.50 -7.15 11.33
CA VAL A 127 -5.87 -6.62 10.03
C VAL A 127 -5.69 -7.73 9.02
N ALA A 128 -6.81 -8.21 8.50
CA ALA A 128 -6.84 -9.17 7.41
C ALA A 128 -7.05 -8.42 6.10
N GLU A 129 -6.30 -8.77 5.08
CA GLU A 129 -6.50 -8.27 3.72
C GLU A 129 -6.81 -9.43 2.80
N SER A 130 -7.86 -9.27 2.02
CA SER A 130 -8.27 -10.21 0.99
C SER A 130 -8.15 -9.55 -0.38
N MET A 131 -7.62 -10.30 -1.34
CA MET A 131 -7.35 -9.80 -2.68
C MET A 131 -8.07 -10.65 -3.73
N CYS A 132 -8.56 -9.97 -4.76
CA CYS A 132 -8.95 -10.59 -6.03
C CYS A 132 -7.96 -10.16 -7.13
N ILE A 133 -7.09 -11.08 -7.50
CA ILE A 133 -5.98 -10.85 -8.45
C ILE A 133 -6.47 -11.11 -9.86
N GLY A 134 -6.35 -10.11 -10.74
CA GLY A 134 -6.70 -10.20 -12.16
C GLY A 134 -8.17 -9.97 -12.48
N ALA A 135 -9.00 -9.62 -11.50
CA ALA A 135 -10.43 -9.34 -11.72
C ALA A 135 -10.97 -8.35 -10.67
N ILE A 136 -12.09 -7.70 -11.02
CA ILE A 136 -12.91 -6.96 -10.06
C ILE A 136 -13.99 -7.94 -9.54
N PRO A 137 -14.21 -8.04 -8.22
CA PRO A 137 -15.30 -8.84 -7.66
C PRO A 137 -16.64 -8.48 -8.29
N SER A 138 -17.46 -9.49 -8.59
CA SER A 138 -18.84 -9.25 -9.03
C SER A 138 -19.69 -8.72 -7.87
N GLY A 139 -20.90 -8.21 -8.16
CA GLY A 139 -21.83 -7.72 -7.13
C GLY A 139 -22.24 -8.77 -6.08
N SER A 140 -21.91 -10.06 -6.28
CA SER A 140 -22.09 -11.13 -5.28
C SER A 140 -20.86 -11.35 -4.39
N GLY A 141 -19.83 -10.50 -4.47
CA GLY A 141 -18.56 -10.65 -3.76
C GLY A 141 -17.67 -11.78 -4.31
N PHE A 142 -18.05 -12.39 -5.43
CA PHE A 142 -17.29 -13.49 -6.02
C PHE A 142 -16.09 -12.95 -6.80
N CYS A 143 -14.90 -13.45 -6.48
CA CYS A 143 -13.69 -13.17 -7.24
C CYS A 143 -13.63 -14.07 -8.47
N GLY A 144 -13.73 -13.49 -9.67
CA GLY A 144 -13.51 -14.22 -10.93
C GLY A 144 -12.04 -14.47 -11.28
N GLY A 145 -11.11 -13.96 -10.44
CA GLY A 145 -9.67 -14.11 -10.57
C GLY A 145 -9.08 -15.10 -9.56
N THR A 146 -7.82 -14.89 -9.19
CA THR A 146 -7.16 -15.66 -8.12
C THR A 146 -7.34 -14.95 -6.79
N THR A 147 -7.71 -15.69 -5.73
CA THR A 147 -7.79 -15.14 -4.38
C THR A 147 -6.48 -15.31 -3.63
N SER A 148 -6.11 -14.30 -2.84
CA SER A 148 -5.02 -14.36 -1.87
C SER A 148 -5.38 -13.56 -0.64
N SER A 149 -4.67 -13.78 0.46
CA SER A 149 -4.87 -13.04 1.70
C SER A 149 -3.55 -12.73 2.40
N LEU A 150 -3.51 -11.59 3.09
CA LEU A 150 -2.45 -11.19 4.00
C LEU A 150 -3.05 -10.99 5.38
N ASP A 151 -2.24 -11.20 6.42
CA ASP A 151 -2.68 -11.03 7.80
C ASP A 151 -1.57 -10.45 8.67
N VAL A 152 -1.89 -9.40 9.42
CA VAL A 152 -1.01 -8.75 10.39
C VAL A 152 -1.75 -8.55 11.70
N PHE A 153 -1.07 -8.71 12.83
CA PHE A 153 -1.69 -8.70 14.15
C PHE A 153 -0.73 -8.30 15.27
N ASP A 154 -1.33 -7.85 16.36
CA ASP A 154 -0.73 -7.76 17.70
C ASP A 154 -1.75 -8.35 18.68
N ASN A 155 -1.42 -9.48 19.30
CA ASN A 155 -2.29 -10.19 20.24
C ASN A 155 -1.49 -11.13 21.16
N SER A 156 -2.18 -11.93 21.98
CA SER A 156 -1.54 -12.87 22.91
C SER A 156 -0.70 -13.97 22.24
N GLY A 157 -0.89 -14.22 20.94
CA GLY A 157 -0.11 -15.14 20.13
C GLY A 157 1.19 -14.55 19.57
N GLY A 158 1.39 -13.23 19.68
CA GLY A 158 2.59 -12.53 19.24
C GLY A 158 2.29 -11.32 18.36
N ILE A 159 3.32 -10.86 17.66
CA ILE A 159 3.26 -9.69 16.78
C ILE A 159 3.70 -10.10 15.38
N LYS A 160 2.88 -9.77 14.39
CA LYS A 160 3.22 -9.82 12.96
C LYS A 160 2.79 -8.50 12.34
N SER A 161 3.71 -7.56 12.17
CA SER A 161 3.40 -6.20 11.71
C SER A 161 3.48 -6.00 10.19
N PHE A 162 3.92 -7.01 9.45
CA PHE A 162 4.12 -6.98 8.01
C PHE A 162 3.82 -8.36 7.40
N ASP A 163 3.18 -8.36 6.24
CA ASP A 163 2.95 -9.53 5.41
C ASP A 163 2.91 -9.14 3.93
N SER A 164 3.31 -10.05 3.04
CA SER A 164 3.29 -9.77 1.60
C SER A 164 3.12 -11.01 0.74
N VAL A 165 2.65 -10.81 -0.50
CA VAL A 165 2.52 -11.84 -1.51
C VAL A 165 2.97 -11.32 -2.87
N SER A 166 3.53 -12.21 -3.68
CA SER A 166 3.89 -11.94 -5.08
C SER A 166 3.09 -12.84 -6.02
N PHE A 167 2.74 -12.33 -7.20
CA PHE A 167 2.01 -13.06 -8.23
C PHE A 167 2.40 -12.59 -9.64
N SER A 168 1.98 -13.32 -10.67
CA SER A 168 2.20 -12.92 -12.06
C SER A 168 1.56 -11.56 -12.36
N PRO A 169 2.21 -10.66 -13.14
CA PRO A 169 1.68 -9.33 -13.39
C PRO A 169 0.24 -9.30 -13.91
N VAL A 170 -0.61 -8.49 -13.30
CA VAL A 170 -2.01 -8.25 -13.69
C VAL A 170 -2.31 -6.76 -13.88
N SER A 171 -3.39 -6.46 -14.58
CA SER A 171 -3.89 -5.09 -14.78
C SER A 171 -4.88 -4.64 -13.72
N THR A 172 -5.32 -5.54 -12.85
CA THR A 172 -6.39 -5.29 -11.88
C THR A 172 -6.18 -6.10 -10.62
N LEU A 173 -6.26 -5.43 -9.48
CA LEU A 173 -6.23 -6.01 -8.15
C LEU A 173 -7.33 -5.34 -7.32
N ALA A 174 -8.31 -6.10 -6.86
CA ALA A 174 -9.24 -5.59 -5.85
C ALA A 174 -8.76 -6.00 -4.47
N VAL A 175 -8.75 -5.06 -3.54
CA VAL A 175 -8.25 -5.20 -2.18
C VAL A 175 -9.40 -4.91 -1.23
N SER A 176 -9.59 -5.77 -0.23
CA SER A 176 -10.54 -5.57 0.86
C SER A 176 -9.85 -5.86 2.18
N LYS A 177 -9.72 -4.83 3.00
CA LYS A 177 -9.17 -4.88 4.35
C LYS A 177 -10.29 -5.01 5.37
N ASP A 178 -10.05 -5.82 6.39
CA ASP A 178 -10.86 -5.97 7.58
C ASP A 178 -9.98 -5.68 8.79
N ILE A 179 -10.31 -4.64 9.55
CA ILE A 179 -9.58 -4.15 10.71
C ILE A 179 -10.41 -4.50 11.95
N MET A 180 -10.01 -5.57 12.62
CA MET A 180 -10.64 -6.05 13.85
C MET A 180 -9.82 -5.63 15.07
N VAL A 181 -10.45 -4.89 15.98
CA VAL A 181 -9.85 -4.45 17.24
C VAL A 181 -10.73 -4.87 18.41
N LEU A 182 -10.16 -5.64 19.33
CA LEU A 182 -10.81 -6.03 20.58
C LEU A 182 -10.10 -5.35 21.74
N GLY A 183 -10.81 -4.57 22.54
CA GLY A 183 -10.22 -3.89 23.69
C GLY A 183 -9.98 -4.78 24.91
N GLY A 184 -10.27 -6.08 24.81
CA GLY A 184 -10.07 -7.07 25.87
C GLY A 184 -11.24 -7.20 26.83
N ALA A 185 -11.01 -7.84 27.98
CA ALA A 185 -12.06 -8.18 28.93
C ALA A 185 -12.68 -6.94 29.61
N ALA A 186 -14.02 -6.90 29.69
CA ALA A 186 -14.76 -5.85 30.39
C ALA A 186 -14.37 -5.77 31.87
N GLY A 187 -14.35 -4.55 32.44
CA GLY A 187 -13.96 -4.33 33.84
C GLY A 187 -12.46 -4.40 34.12
N THR A 188 -11.63 -4.46 33.07
CA THR A 188 -10.16 -4.36 33.17
C THR A 188 -9.66 -3.02 32.63
N THR A 189 -8.35 -2.78 32.70
CA THR A 189 -7.67 -1.65 32.04
C THR A 189 -7.15 -2.01 30.65
N SER A 190 -7.65 -3.09 30.03
CA SER A 190 -7.23 -3.53 28.70
C SER A 190 -7.65 -2.54 27.62
N SER A 191 -6.89 -2.51 26.54
CA SER A 191 -7.14 -1.68 25.36
C SER A 191 -6.40 -2.25 24.17
N ALA A 192 -6.88 -1.96 22.97
CA ALA A 192 -6.16 -2.23 21.74
C ALA A 192 -6.42 -1.12 20.72
N GLY A 193 -5.47 -0.92 19.81
CA GLY A 193 -5.69 -0.03 18.69
C GLY A 193 -4.55 -0.07 17.69
N VAL A 194 -4.82 0.46 16.50
CA VAL A 194 -3.89 0.66 15.39
C VAL A 194 -4.18 2.00 14.75
N SER A 195 -3.16 2.84 14.58
CA SER A 195 -3.35 4.16 14.00
C SER A 195 -3.11 4.21 12.50
N LEU A 196 -2.35 3.27 11.94
CA LEU A 196 -1.95 3.30 10.53
C LEU A 196 -1.98 1.89 9.93
N VAL A 197 -2.73 1.75 8.84
CA VAL A 197 -2.79 0.54 8.01
C VAL A 197 -2.25 0.87 6.63
N ILE A 198 -1.27 0.11 6.14
CA ILE A 198 -0.55 0.41 4.92
C ILE A 198 -0.83 -0.69 3.90
N ASN A 199 -1.16 -0.32 2.67
CA ASN A 199 -1.17 -1.20 1.50
C ASN A 199 -0.18 -0.66 0.48
N THR A 200 0.72 -1.51 -0.01
CA THR A 200 1.64 -1.15 -1.07
C THR A 200 1.78 -2.26 -2.08
N THR A 201 1.74 -1.91 -3.36
CA THR A 201 2.09 -2.80 -4.45
C THR A 201 3.59 -2.68 -4.76
N PRO A 202 4.40 -3.69 -4.44
CA PRO A 202 5.77 -3.72 -4.90
C PRO A 202 5.80 -3.91 -6.43
N PRO A 203 6.79 -3.34 -7.12
CA PRO A 203 6.98 -3.52 -8.55
C PRO A 203 7.19 -5.01 -8.83
N ALA A 204 6.79 -5.43 -10.04
CA ALA A 204 7.24 -6.70 -10.57
C ALA A 204 8.75 -6.78 -10.41
N ILE A 205 9.23 -7.85 -9.75
CA ILE A 205 10.64 -8.24 -9.85
C ILE A 205 10.84 -8.60 -11.31
N VAL A 206 11.19 -7.62 -12.14
CA VAL A 206 11.75 -7.90 -13.44
C VAL A 206 13.10 -8.54 -13.13
N PRO A 207 13.38 -9.79 -13.53
CA PRO A 207 14.73 -10.30 -13.47
C PRO A 207 15.60 -9.30 -14.22
N ARG A 208 16.50 -8.63 -13.51
CA ARG A 208 17.47 -7.75 -14.14
C ARG A 208 18.34 -8.63 -15.02
N ILE A 209 17.98 -8.78 -16.29
CA ILE A 209 18.87 -9.37 -17.29
C ILE A 209 19.95 -8.32 -17.54
N GLY A 210 21.02 -8.38 -16.73
CA GLY A 210 22.19 -7.53 -16.93
C GLY A 210 22.88 -7.07 -15.66
N GLY A 211 23.83 -7.88 -15.20
CA GLY A 211 25.01 -7.45 -14.47
C GLY A 211 24.84 -7.43 -12.96
N ASP A 212 25.67 -8.22 -12.28
CA ASP A 212 26.00 -8.07 -10.87
C ASP A 212 26.13 -6.59 -10.53
N ALA A 213 25.38 -6.12 -9.53
CA ALA A 213 25.78 -4.91 -8.84
C ALA A 213 27.13 -5.24 -8.18
N PRO A 214 28.23 -4.56 -8.51
CA PRO A 214 29.42 -4.68 -7.70
C PRO A 214 29.02 -4.16 -6.32
N GLU A 215 29.13 -5.03 -5.31
CA GLU A 215 29.19 -4.59 -3.92
C GLU A 215 30.16 -3.41 -3.84
N PRO A 216 29.86 -2.38 -3.03
CA PRO A 216 30.69 -1.18 -2.96
C PRO A 216 32.10 -1.59 -2.58
N SER A 217 32.96 -1.71 -3.59
CA SER A 217 34.37 -1.93 -3.40
C SER A 217 34.84 -0.71 -2.63
N SER A 218 35.28 -0.96 -1.41
CA SER A 218 35.94 0.00 -0.54
C SER A 218 37.23 0.46 -1.22
N VAL A 219 37.11 1.34 -2.21
CA VAL A 219 38.22 1.96 -2.91
C VAL A 219 38.21 3.41 -2.48
N LEU A 220 38.90 3.69 -1.37
CA LEU A 220 39.59 4.96 -1.11
C LEU A 220 40.34 4.90 0.24
N LEU A 221 41.29 3.97 0.44
CA LEU A 221 42.39 4.23 1.40
C LEU A 221 43.59 3.26 1.37
N PHE A 222 44.26 3.02 0.24
CA PHE A 222 45.67 2.58 0.28
C PHE A 222 46.44 3.15 -0.90
N GLY A 223 46.70 4.45 -0.82
CA GLY A 223 47.50 5.19 -1.80
C GLY A 223 48.46 6.17 -1.10
N ALA A 224 49.39 5.65 -0.30
CA ALA A 224 50.63 6.34 0.07
C ALA A 224 51.54 5.38 0.86
N GLY A 225 52.33 4.55 0.19
CA GLY A 225 53.22 3.63 0.90
C GLY A 225 54.09 2.72 0.05
N ALA A 226 54.59 3.18 -1.11
CA ALA A 226 55.62 2.45 -1.84
C ALA A 226 56.44 3.42 -2.69
N GLY A 227 57.33 4.18 -2.03
CA GLY A 227 58.15 5.19 -2.68
C GLY A 227 59.44 5.51 -1.94
N VAL A 228 59.98 4.60 -1.13
CA VAL A 228 61.33 4.66 -0.59
C VAL A 228 61.80 3.21 -0.42
N ILE A 229 63.07 2.93 -0.76
CA ILE A 229 63.72 1.61 -0.85
C ILE A 229 63.72 1.05 -2.27
N LEU A 230 64.57 1.62 -3.13
CA LEU A 230 65.49 0.88 -4.02
C LEU A 230 66.40 1.88 -4.75
N LEU A 231 67.26 2.57 -3.99
CA LEU A 231 68.47 3.22 -4.50
C LEU A 231 69.48 3.32 -3.36
N ARG A 232 69.86 2.15 -2.82
CA ARG A 232 71.09 2.02 -2.04
C ARG A 232 72.22 1.57 -2.96
N ARG A 233 73.10 2.53 -3.22
CA ARG A 233 74.56 2.39 -3.34
C ARG A 233 75.10 1.53 -4.48
N ARG A 234 75.48 2.19 -5.57
CA ARG A 234 76.65 1.74 -6.34
C ARG A 234 77.43 2.89 -6.99
N PHE A 235 77.96 3.83 -6.21
CA PHE A 235 79.15 4.60 -6.59
C PHE A 235 79.99 4.92 -5.35
N GLY A 236 81.22 4.43 -5.36
CA GLY A 236 82.22 4.56 -4.30
C GLY A 236 83.51 3.87 -4.71
N ARG A 237 84.17 4.42 -5.73
CA ARG A 237 85.58 4.19 -6.08
C ARG A 237 86.12 5.43 -6.80
N ALA A 238 86.74 6.31 -6.03
CA ALA A 238 87.93 7.12 -6.31
C ALA A 238 88.13 8.05 -5.11
#